data_AF-A0A1F6BYA6-F1
#
_entry.id   AF-A0A1F6BYA6-F1
#
_cell.length_a   1.000
_cell.length_b   1.000
_cell.length_c   1.000
_cell.angle_alpha   90.00
_cell.angle_beta   90.00
_cell.angle_gamma   90.00
#
_symmetry.space_group_name_H-M   'P 1'
#
loop_
_entity.id
_entity.type
_entity.pdbx_description
1 polymer ?
#
loop_
_entity_poly.entity_id
_entity_poly.type
_entity_poly.pdbx_seq_one_letter_code
_entity_poly.pdbx_strand_id
1 'polypeptide(L)'
;MNKVVQNTTGKFESEHVASEYKYPSEYKPKPLAEQMRILRKEFTGIEHVTGNLDANYSAPGADGAFLIPRFETFSPSYNEALKMLLDKLEKRYDGNFYNYQKYSFGKGELRQSVRSENAWRRLGRKQKSNVILLPAQTGIKYRGHSTRLSREKFAHNEFGLGAFAGGIILLTHPERFPEFVEDNNDLWIDFAGDEYAPDADGVFSCAPVFRFRKKQLEFDFRRTNIAAVSYGSASAFTQ
;
A
#
# COMPACT_ATOMS: atom_id res chain seq x y z
N MET A 1 -0.97 -33.15 -0.47
CA MET A 1 -0.95 -31.82 0.19
C MET A 1 0.50 -31.37 0.32
N ASN A 2 0.98 -30.50 -0.56
CA ASN A 2 2.34 -29.99 -0.48
C ASN A 2 2.37 -28.84 0.55
N LYS A 3 2.95 -29.10 1.72
CA LYS A 3 3.35 -28.04 2.64
C LYS A 3 4.39 -27.18 1.93
N VAL A 4 3.99 -26.00 1.49
CA VAL A 4 4.93 -24.93 1.16
C VAL A 4 5.58 -24.53 2.48
N VAL A 5 6.79 -25.02 2.71
CA VAL A 5 7.63 -24.59 3.83
C VAL A 5 7.99 -23.14 3.54
N GLN A 6 7.39 -22.21 4.28
CA GLN A 6 7.88 -20.84 4.31
C GLN A 6 9.27 -20.87 4.93
N ASN A 7 10.26 -20.47 4.15
CA ASN A 7 11.64 -20.38 4.62
C ASN A 7 11.78 -19.08 5.44
N THR A 8 11.28 -19.08 6.67
CA THR A 8 11.51 -17.98 7.61
C THR A 8 12.80 -18.26 8.36
N THR A 9 13.75 -17.34 8.30
CA THR A 9 15.02 -17.45 9.02
C THR A 9 14.86 -17.32 10.55
N GLY A 10 13.64 -17.08 11.02
CA GLY A 10 13.34 -16.75 12.41
C GLY A 10 13.85 -15.36 12.78
N LYS A 11 14.24 -14.56 11.79
CA LYS A 11 14.78 -13.23 12.01
C LYS A 11 13.60 -12.32 12.33
N PHE A 12 13.83 -11.35 13.22
CA PHE A 12 12.83 -10.38 13.67
C PHE A 12 11.57 -10.96 14.36
N GLU A 13 11.53 -12.26 14.74
CA GLU A 13 10.33 -12.86 15.36
C GLU A 13 9.90 -12.17 16.67
N SER A 14 10.82 -11.51 17.37
CA SER A 14 10.52 -10.67 18.54
C SER A 14 9.79 -9.36 18.20
N GLU A 15 9.65 -9.01 16.92
CA GLU A 15 8.99 -7.79 16.44
C GLU A 15 7.55 -8.05 16.01
N HIS A 16 6.86 -8.77 16.87
CA HIS A 16 5.44 -9.03 16.76
C HIS A 16 4.77 -8.66 18.08
N VAL A 17 3.66 -7.93 17.98
CA VAL A 17 2.75 -7.64 19.09
C VAL A 17 1.35 -8.09 18.72
N ALA A 18 0.64 -8.72 19.65
CA ALA A 18 -0.74 -9.14 19.41
C ALA A 18 -1.62 -7.91 19.11
N SER A 19 -2.45 -8.00 18.07
CA SER A 19 -3.31 -6.91 17.62
C SER A 19 -4.75 -7.37 17.42
N GLU A 20 -5.66 -6.63 18.04
CA GLU A 20 -7.11 -6.77 17.88
C GLU A 20 -7.70 -5.70 16.94
N TYR A 21 -6.86 -4.85 16.35
CA TYR A 21 -7.27 -3.81 15.41
C TYR A 21 -7.81 -4.44 14.12
N LYS A 22 -8.85 -3.81 13.56
CA LYS A 22 -9.61 -4.33 12.41
C LYS A 22 -9.74 -3.26 11.35
N TYR A 23 -10.28 -3.64 10.21
CA TYR A 23 -10.81 -2.66 9.27
C TYR A 23 -12.15 -2.11 9.77
N PRO A 24 -12.55 -0.92 9.30
CA PRO A 24 -13.92 -0.46 9.44
C PRO A 24 -14.91 -1.53 8.98
N SER A 25 -16.03 -1.72 9.70
CA SER A 25 -17.02 -2.77 9.37
C SER A 25 -17.61 -2.64 7.97
N GLU A 26 -17.75 -1.40 7.50
CA GLU A 26 -18.30 -1.05 6.19
C GLU A 26 -17.26 -1.15 5.06
N TYR A 27 -15.97 -1.32 5.37
CA TYR A 27 -14.92 -1.39 4.37
C TYR A 27 -15.04 -2.69 3.55
N LYS A 28 -15.31 -2.54 2.26
CA LYS A 28 -15.28 -3.61 1.27
C LYS A 28 -14.65 -3.08 -0.03
N PRO A 29 -13.74 -3.83 -0.67
CA PRO A 29 -13.22 -3.42 -1.97
C PRO A 29 -14.34 -3.20 -2.99
N LYS A 30 -14.30 -2.04 -3.66
CA LYS A 30 -15.29 -1.62 -4.64
C LYS A 30 -15.19 -2.47 -5.92
N PRO A 31 -16.27 -2.58 -6.68
CA PRO A 31 -16.23 -3.18 -8.01
C PRO A 31 -15.18 -2.54 -8.92
N LEU A 32 -14.51 -3.33 -9.75
CA LEU A 32 -13.43 -2.86 -10.64
C LEU A 32 -13.88 -1.72 -11.57
N ALA A 33 -15.13 -1.75 -12.04
CA ALA A 33 -15.70 -0.68 -12.85
C ALA A 33 -15.78 0.66 -12.11
N GLU A 34 -16.10 0.63 -10.82
CA GLU A 34 -16.14 1.84 -9.98
C GLU A 34 -14.73 2.36 -9.70
N GLN A 35 -13.78 1.48 -9.38
CA GLN A 35 -12.37 1.85 -9.22
C GLN A 35 -11.84 2.52 -10.50
N MET A 36 -12.08 1.93 -11.68
CA MET A 36 -11.68 2.48 -12.98
C MET A 36 -12.32 3.86 -13.26
N ARG A 37 -13.61 4.03 -12.93
CA ARG A 37 -14.31 5.32 -13.09
C ARG A 37 -13.65 6.41 -12.25
N ILE A 38 -13.29 6.10 -10.99
CA ILE A 38 -12.57 7.04 -10.12
C ILE A 38 -11.20 7.35 -10.71
N LEU A 39 -10.42 6.34 -11.08
CA LEU A 39 -9.08 6.52 -11.66
C LEU A 39 -9.09 7.43 -12.89
N ARG A 40 -10.01 7.22 -13.84
CA ARG A 40 -10.15 8.04 -15.05
C ARG A 40 -10.55 9.49 -14.76
N LYS A 41 -11.26 9.74 -13.67
CA LYS A 41 -11.58 11.10 -13.22
C LYS A 41 -10.33 11.79 -12.66
N GLU A 42 -9.51 11.04 -11.94
CA GLU A 42 -8.37 11.58 -11.21
C GLU A 42 -7.10 11.69 -12.07
N PHE A 43 -6.89 10.84 -13.06
CA PHE A 43 -5.66 10.80 -13.86
C PHE A 43 -5.95 10.78 -15.36
N THR A 44 -5.21 11.59 -16.11
CA THR A 44 -5.18 11.57 -17.58
C THR A 44 -4.37 10.37 -18.09
N GLY A 45 -4.69 9.88 -19.30
CA GLY A 45 -3.97 8.76 -19.92
C GLY A 45 -4.36 7.37 -19.43
N ILE A 46 -5.37 7.23 -18.57
CA ILE A 46 -5.92 5.92 -18.15
C ILE A 46 -6.92 5.40 -19.19
N GLU A 47 -6.39 4.85 -20.27
CA GLU A 47 -7.21 4.51 -21.44
C GLU A 47 -7.66 3.04 -21.47
N HIS A 48 -6.83 2.07 -21.08
CA HIS A 48 -7.12 0.65 -21.31
C HIS A 48 -6.68 -0.29 -20.18
N VAL A 49 -7.60 -1.10 -19.68
CA VAL A 49 -7.21 -2.39 -19.08
C VAL A 49 -7.20 -3.43 -20.18
N THR A 50 -6.04 -4.02 -20.45
CA THR A 50 -5.94 -5.18 -21.34
C THR A 50 -6.00 -6.48 -20.53
N GLY A 51 -6.85 -7.40 -20.95
CA GLY A 51 -7.05 -8.70 -20.30
C GLY A 51 -8.42 -8.84 -19.66
N ASN A 52 -8.86 -10.09 -19.47
CA ASN A 52 -10.11 -10.40 -18.80
C ASN A 52 -10.01 -9.84 -17.36
N LEU A 53 -10.77 -8.78 -17.06
CA LEU A 53 -10.99 -8.29 -15.70
C LEU A 53 -11.90 -9.28 -14.99
N ASP A 54 -11.38 -10.48 -14.74
CA ASP A 54 -12.15 -11.54 -14.12
C ASP A 54 -12.48 -11.06 -12.69
N ALA A 55 -13.77 -10.86 -12.41
CA ALA A 55 -14.22 -10.39 -11.10
C ALA A 55 -13.85 -11.38 -9.98
N ASN A 56 -13.44 -12.60 -10.34
CA ASN A 56 -12.97 -13.65 -9.45
C ASN A 56 -11.45 -13.62 -9.18
N TYR A 57 -10.74 -12.58 -9.65
CA TYR A 57 -9.30 -12.43 -9.42
C TYR A 57 -9.01 -12.27 -7.92
N SER A 58 -8.75 -13.39 -7.25
CA SER A 58 -8.65 -13.48 -5.79
C SER A 58 -7.47 -14.34 -5.39
N ALA A 59 -6.72 -13.89 -4.38
CA ALA A 59 -5.65 -14.66 -3.74
C ALA A 59 -6.04 -14.94 -2.29
N PRO A 60 -5.71 -16.13 -1.74
CA PRO A 60 -5.83 -16.37 -0.31
C PRO A 60 -5.10 -15.30 0.51
N GLY A 61 -5.83 -14.63 1.41
CA GLY A 61 -5.33 -13.56 2.26
C GLY A 61 -5.33 -12.16 1.62
N ALA A 62 -5.92 -11.98 0.44
CA ALA A 62 -6.24 -10.67 -0.12
C ALA A 62 -7.58 -10.14 0.44
N ASP A 63 -7.67 -8.82 0.62
CA ASP A 63 -8.93 -8.13 0.92
C ASP A 63 -9.85 -8.16 -0.31
N GLY A 64 -9.24 -8.05 -1.50
CA GLY A 64 -9.92 -8.07 -2.79
C GLY A 64 -8.98 -7.70 -3.93
N ALA A 65 -9.58 -7.39 -5.09
CA ALA A 65 -8.86 -6.99 -6.29
C ALA A 65 -8.84 -5.46 -6.42
N PHE A 66 -7.67 -4.93 -6.80
CA PHE A 66 -7.44 -3.49 -6.94
C PHE A 66 -6.85 -3.15 -8.29
N LEU A 67 -7.28 -2.02 -8.84
CA LEU A 67 -6.72 -1.41 -10.04
C LEU A 67 -5.71 -0.34 -9.64
N ILE A 68 -4.44 -0.53 -10.03
CA ILE A 68 -3.37 0.42 -9.76
C ILE A 68 -2.81 0.92 -11.09
N PRO A 69 -2.90 2.23 -11.41
CA PRO A 69 -2.30 2.75 -12.63
C PRO A 69 -0.78 2.67 -12.55
N ARG A 70 -0.15 2.42 -13.69
CA ARG A 70 1.30 2.54 -13.85
C ARG A 70 1.66 4.01 -13.81
N PHE A 71 2.47 4.41 -12.83
CA PHE A 71 2.84 5.80 -12.65
C PHE A 71 3.57 6.37 -13.87
N GLU A 72 4.27 5.52 -14.63
CA GLU A 72 5.00 5.89 -15.84
C GLU A 72 4.08 6.44 -16.94
N THR A 73 2.76 6.25 -16.82
CA THR A 73 1.76 6.79 -17.76
C THR A 73 1.62 8.31 -17.63
N PHE A 74 1.91 8.88 -16.46
CA PHE A 74 1.64 10.30 -16.18
C PHE A 74 2.71 10.99 -15.34
N SER A 75 3.80 10.30 -14.99
CA SER A 75 4.88 10.87 -14.21
C SER A 75 6.23 10.30 -14.63
N PRO A 76 7.30 11.11 -14.69
CA PRO A 76 8.63 10.65 -15.08
C PRO A 76 9.31 9.80 -14.00
N SER A 77 8.83 9.82 -12.75
CA SER A 77 9.43 9.04 -11.66
C SER A 77 8.41 8.63 -10.60
N TYR A 78 8.75 7.59 -9.83
CA TYR A 78 7.91 7.11 -8.72
C TYR A 78 7.66 8.21 -7.67
N ASN A 79 8.69 8.97 -7.32
CA ASN A 79 8.60 9.97 -6.25
C ASN A 79 7.73 11.17 -6.68
N GLU A 80 7.82 11.59 -7.94
CA GLU A 80 6.93 12.63 -8.48
C GLU A 80 5.48 12.13 -8.56
N ALA A 81 5.26 10.89 -8.97
CA ALA A 81 3.92 10.29 -8.98
C ALA A 81 3.30 10.21 -7.58
N LEU A 82 4.11 9.86 -6.57
CA LEU A 82 3.66 9.84 -5.18
C LEU A 82 3.27 11.26 -4.72
N LYS A 83 4.09 12.29 -4.99
CA LYS A 83 3.72 13.69 -4.66
C LYS A 83 2.38 14.09 -5.28
N MET A 84 2.21 13.84 -6.58
CA MET A 84 0.95 14.13 -7.28
C MET A 84 -0.25 13.40 -6.66
N LEU A 85 -0.05 12.16 -6.20
CA LEU A 85 -1.08 11.38 -5.51
C LEU A 85 -1.41 11.95 -4.13
N LEU A 86 -0.40 12.38 -3.35
CA LEU A 86 -0.63 13.02 -2.05
C LEU A 86 -1.42 14.32 -2.21
N ASP A 87 -1.17 15.11 -3.25
CA ASP A 87 -1.96 16.32 -3.56
C ASP A 87 -3.42 15.98 -3.90
N LYS A 88 -3.67 14.84 -4.55
CA LYS A 88 -5.02 14.35 -4.83
C LYS A 88 -5.72 13.88 -3.57
N LEU A 89 -5.02 13.20 -2.67
CA LEU A 89 -5.54 12.84 -1.36
C LEU A 89 -5.85 14.10 -0.53
N GLU A 90 -4.98 15.13 -0.57
CA GLU A 90 -5.23 16.41 0.10
C GLU A 90 -6.55 17.04 -0.35
N LYS A 91 -6.82 17.06 -1.67
CA LYS A 91 -8.09 17.53 -2.22
C LYS A 91 -9.27 16.62 -1.88
N ARG A 92 -9.08 15.30 -1.89
CA ARG A 92 -10.15 14.32 -1.65
C ARG A 92 -10.66 14.38 -0.21
N TYR A 93 -9.76 14.62 0.75
CA TYR A 93 -10.08 14.68 2.17
C TYR A 93 -10.38 16.13 2.65
N ASP A 94 -10.43 17.11 1.74
CA ASP A 94 -10.90 18.48 1.99
C ASP A 94 -10.35 19.14 3.27
N GLY A 95 -9.02 19.14 3.41
CA GLY A 95 -8.33 19.68 4.60
C GLY A 95 -8.15 18.69 5.76
N ASN A 96 -8.82 17.53 5.72
CA ASN A 96 -8.62 16.41 6.64
C ASN A 96 -7.49 15.47 6.18
N PHE A 97 -6.47 16.03 5.54
CA PHE A 97 -5.25 15.32 5.15
C PHE A 97 -4.02 16.09 5.62
N TYR A 98 -3.04 15.39 6.18
CA TYR A 98 -1.77 15.98 6.58
C TYR A 98 -0.57 15.15 6.14
N ASN A 99 0.28 15.77 5.34
CA ASN A 99 1.53 15.19 4.88
C ASN A 99 2.69 15.73 5.72
N TYR A 100 3.18 14.95 6.68
CA TYR A 100 4.33 15.32 7.52
C TYR A 100 5.62 15.53 6.71
N GLN A 101 5.62 15.04 5.47
CA GLN A 101 6.78 15.05 4.58
C GLN A 101 6.68 16.14 3.50
N LYS A 102 5.64 16.99 3.52
CA LYS A 102 5.38 18.03 2.50
C LYS A 102 6.60 18.90 2.19
N TYR A 103 7.38 19.25 3.21
CA TYR A 103 8.60 20.08 3.10
C TYR A 103 9.91 19.29 3.17
N SER A 104 9.83 17.96 3.26
CA SER A 104 10.97 17.05 3.43
C SER A 104 11.21 16.14 2.22
N PHE A 105 10.28 16.13 1.25
CA PHE A 105 10.46 15.42 -0.01
C PHE A 105 11.74 15.90 -0.72
N GLY A 106 12.75 15.02 -0.78
CA GLY A 106 14.06 15.29 -1.38
C GLY A 106 15.22 15.43 -0.39
N LYS A 107 14.95 15.48 0.92
CA LYS A 107 16.02 15.43 1.95
C LYS A 107 16.48 14.02 2.28
N GLY A 108 15.55 13.07 2.27
CA GLY A 108 15.82 11.64 2.38
C GLY A 108 15.63 10.91 1.05
N GLU A 109 16.06 9.66 1.01
CA GLU A 109 15.94 8.81 -0.17
C GLU A 109 14.76 7.86 -0.02
N LEU A 110 13.76 7.99 -0.90
CA LEU A 110 12.66 7.06 -1.05
C LEU A 110 12.89 6.20 -2.29
N ARG A 111 12.77 4.88 -2.13
CA ARG A 111 12.78 3.93 -3.25
C ARG A 111 11.80 2.79 -3.03
N GLN A 112 11.45 2.11 -4.11
CA GLN A 112 10.79 0.81 -4.01
C GLN A 112 11.80 -0.26 -3.61
N SER A 113 11.39 -1.23 -2.80
CA SER A 113 12.21 -2.41 -2.52
C SER A 113 12.42 -3.23 -3.80
N VAL A 114 13.57 -3.90 -3.91
CA VAL A 114 13.92 -4.75 -5.05
C VAL A 114 12.83 -5.80 -5.34
N ARG A 115 12.24 -6.38 -4.28
CA ARG A 115 11.16 -7.36 -4.39
C ARG A 115 9.90 -6.76 -5.03
N SER A 116 9.48 -5.58 -4.57
CA SER A 116 8.29 -4.90 -5.09
C SER A 116 8.52 -4.38 -6.51
N GLU A 117 9.68 -3.81 -6.81
CA GLU A 117 10.03 -3.35 -8.16
C GLU A 117 9.98 -4.50 -9.18
N ASN A 118 10.57 -5.64 -8.83
CA ASN A 118 10.53 -6.84 -9.68
C ASN A 118 9.10 -7.37 -9.88
N ALA A 119 8.27 -7.36 -8.84
CA ALA A 119 6.87 -7.76 -8.93
C ALA A 119 6.06 -6.85 -9.86
N TRP A 120 6.19 -5.53 -9.72
CA TRP A 120 5.53 -4.56 -10.60
C TRP A 120 5.97 -4.71 -12.06
N ARG A 121 7.27 -4.89 -12.30
CA ARG A 121 7.80 -5.11 -13.64
C ARG A 121 7.24 -6.38 -14.29
N ARG A 122 7.17 -7.48 -13.53
CA ARG A 122 6.58 -8.74 -13.98
C ARG A 122 5.09 -8.60 -14.28
N LEU A 123 4.33 -7.95 -13.39
CA LEU A 123 2.89 -7.71 -13.58
C LEU A 123 2.62 -6.84 -14.81
N GLY A 124 3.37 -5.75 -14.98
CA GLY A 124 3.26 -4.87 -16.14
C GLY A 124 3.54 -5.59 -17.46
N ARG A 125 4.57 -6.45 -17.51
CA ARG A 125 4.87 -7.27 -18.69
C ARG A 125 3.77 -8.31 -18.97
N LYS A 126 3.24 -8.95 -17.93
CA LYS A 126 2.21 -10.00 -18.05
C LYS A 126 0.89 -9.42 -18.55
N GLN A 127 0.45 -8.29 -17.99
CA GLN A 127 -0.86 -7.71 -18.30
C GLN A 127 -0.85 -6.79 -19.52
N LYS A 128 0.33 -6.26 -19.93
CA LYS A 128 0.50 -5.35 -21.08
C LYS A 128 -0.41 -4.12 -21.01
N SER A 129 -0.72 -3.68 -19.79
CA SER A 129 -1.70 -2.64 -19.48
C SER A 129 -1.03 -1.45 -18.78
N ASN A 130 -1.60 -0.25 -18.94
CA ASN A 130 -1.23 0.92 -18.14
C ASN A 130 -1.95 0.97 -16.78
N VAL A 131 -2.86 0.02 -16.53
CA VAL A 131 -3.48 -0.23 -15.22
C VAL A 131 -3.32 -1.69 -14.86
N ILE A 132 -2.75 -1.96 -13.69
CA ILE A 132 -2.49 -3.30 -13.19
C ILE A 132 -3.63 -3.74 -12.28
N LEU A 133 -4.22 -4.89 -12.60
CA LEU A 133 -5.12 -5.61 -11.71
C LEU A 133 -4.30 -6.54 -10.79
N LEU A 134 -4.42 -6.38 -9.48
CA LEU A 134 -3.75 -7.23 -8.49
C LEU A 134 -4.64 -7.53 -7.29
N PRO A 135 -4.60 -8.75 -6.72
CA PRO A 135 -5.19 -9.00 -5.43
C PRO A 135 -4.23 -8.44 -4.36
N ALA A 136 -4.78 -7.74 -3.37
CA ALA A 136 -3.99 -7.11 -2.32
C ALA A 136 -4.71 -7.13 -0.98
N GLN A 137 -3.95 -6.92 0.09
CA GLN A 137 -4.45 -6.66 1.44
C GLN A 137 -3.80 -5.41 2.02
N THR A 138 -4.55 -4.67 2.83
CA THR A 138 -4.20 -3.34 3.34
C THR A 138 -3.77 -3.35 4.80
N GLY A 139 -3.19 -4.46 5.28
CA GLY A 139 -2.54 -4.59 6.58
C GLY A 139 -2.99 -5.76 7.46
N ILE A 140 -4.21 -6.28 7.32
CA ILE A 140 -4.84 -7.19 8.29
C ILE A 140 -4.07 -8.49 8.48
N LYS A 141 -3.41 -8.97 7.42
CA LYS A 141 -2.62 -10.21 7.41
C LYS A 141 -1.35 -10.11 8.25
N TYR A 142 -0.78 -8.91 8.35
CA TYR A 142 0.48 -8.62 9.05
C TYR A 142 0.29 -7.59 10.16
N ARG A 143 -0.92 -7.48 10.70
CA ARG A 143 -1.19 -6.57 11.82
C ARG A 143 -0.34 -6.93 13.03
N GLY A 144 0.18 -5.93 13.73
CA GLY A 144 1.04 -6.14 14.87
C GLY A 144 2.48 -6.53 14.53
N HIS A 145 2.84 -6.72 13.25
CA HIS A 145 4.22 -6.98 12.86
C HIS A 145 4.98 -5.68 12.62
N SER A 146 6.30 -5.68 12.84
CA SER A 146 7.13 -4.65 12.23
C SER A 146 7.20 -4.82 10.71
N THR A 147 7.51 -3.74 9.98
CA THR A 147 7.64 -3.79 8.53
C THR A 147 8.68 -4.81 8.06
N ARG A 148 9.82 -4.93 8.77
CA ARG A 148 10.87 -5.88 8.40
C ARG A 148 10.49 -7.34 8.70
N LEU A 149 9.73 -7.60 9.76
CA LEU A 149 9.16 -8.93 10.01
C LEU A 149 8.14 -9.31 8.93
N SER A 150 7.28 -8.38 8.53
CA SER A 150 6.33 -8.60 7.43
C SER A 150 7.04 -8.96 6.12
N ARG A 151 8.12 -8.23 5.77
CA ARG A 151 8.94 -8.50 4.58
C ARG A 151 9.53 -9.91 4.58
N GLU A 152 9.92 -10.42 5.74
CA GLU A 152 10.41 -11.80 5.91
C GLU A 152 9.30 -12.84 5.77
N LYS A 153 8.10 -12.55 6.28
CA LYS A 153 6.95 -13.48 6.24
C LYS A 153 6.12 -13.43 4.95
N PHE A 154 6.47 -12.57 3.99
CA PHE A 154 5.81 -12.55 2.68
C PHE A 154 6.04 -13.88 1.95
N ALA A 155 4.95 -14.54 1.54
CA ALA A 155 5.01 -15.75 0.73
C ALA A 155 5.73 -15.50 -0.61
N HIS A 156 6.25 -16.53 -1.27
CA HIS A 156 7.03 -16.35 -2.51
C HIS A 156 6.30 -15.52 -3.58
N ASN A 157 4.98 -15.69 -3.73
CA ASN A 157 4.14 -14.96 -4.67
C ASN A 157 3.62 -13.62 -4.14
N GLU A 158 4.13 -13.14 -3.02
CA GLU A 158 3.68 -11.93 -2.32
C GLU A 158 4.79 -10.88 -2.29
N PHE A 159 4.40 -9.61 -2.35
CA PHE A 159 5.32 -8.47 -2.24
C PHE A 159 4.64 -7.32 -1.49
N GLY A 160 5.44 -6.44 -0.88
CA GLY A 160 4.92 -5.28 -0.16
C GLY A 160 4.33 -4.25 -1.13
N LEU A 161 3.21 -3.64 -0.76
CA LEU A 161 2.70 -2.46 -1.47
C LEU A 161 3.53 -1.24 -1.08
N GLY A 162 3.85 -0.41 -2.07
CA GLY A 162 4.43 0.91 -1.86
C GLY A 162 3.36 1.97 -1.57
N ALA A 163 3.79 3.14 -1.09
CA ALA A 163 2.92 4.25 -0.75
C ALA A 163 2.07 4.73 -1.91
N PHE A 164 2.60 4.69 -3.14
CA PHE A 164 1.84 5.09 -4.32
C PHE A 164 0.64 4.15 -4.54
N ALA A 165 0.86 2.84 -4.57
CA ALA A 165 -0.23 1.87 -4.73
C ALA A 165 -1.21 1.93 -3.55
N GLY A 166 -0.69 2.09 -2.33
CA GLY A 166 -1.50 2.31 -1.13
C GLY A 166 -2.39 3.54 -1.20
N GLY A 167 -1.84 4.68 -1.60
CA GLY A 167 -2.61 5.91 -1.74
C GLY A 167 -3.64 5.84 -2.86
N ILE A 168 -3.38 5.09 -3.95
CA ILE A 168 -4.40 4.82 -4.96
C ILE A 168 -5.56 4.01 -4.37
N ILE A 169 -5.27 3.01 -3.53
CA ILE A 169 -6.31 2.26 -2.82
C ILE A 169 -7.11 3.20 -1.92
N LEU A 170 -6.48 4.10 -1.16
CA LEU A 170 -7.18 5.07 -0.30
C LEU A 170 -7.99 6.10 -1.10
N LEU A 171 -7.50 6.53 -2.27
CA LEU A 171 -8.19 7.46 -3.14
C LEU A 171 -9.48 6.83 -3.73
N THR A 172 -9.41 5.54 -4.05
CA THR A 172 -10.54 4.78 -4.61
C THR A 172 -11.46 4.22 -3.53
N HIS A 173 -10.94 3.93 -2.34
CA HIS A 173 -11.64 3.33 -1.20
C HIS A 173 -11.46 4.19 0.06
N PRO A 174 -11.98 5.42 0.07
CA PRO A 174 -11.89 6.33 1.22
C PRO A 174 -12.51 5.71 2.49
N GLU A 175 -13.49 4.81 2.33
CA GLU A 175 -14.11 4.04 3.42
C GLU A 175 -13.13 3.12 4.18
N ARG A 176 -11.90 2.93 3.69
CA ARG A 176 -10.82 2.28 4.45
C ARG A 176 -10.39 3.10 5.68
N PHE A 177 -10.58 4.42 5.65
CA PHE A 177 -10.40 5.35 6.75
C PHE A 177 -11.59 6.33 6.78
N PRO A 178 -12.74 5.93 7.36
CA PRO A 178 -13.95 6.72 7.32
C PRO A 178 -13.81 7.99 8.18
N GLU A 179 -14.25 9.13 7.64
CA GLU A 179 -14.09 10.44 8.26
C GLU A 179 -14.86 10.62 9.59
N PHE A 180 -15.82 9.74 9.89
CA PHE A 180 -16.85 9.96 10.93
C PHE A 180 -16.99 8.83 11.98
N VAL A 181 -16.10 7.84 12.04
CA VAL A 181 -16.23 6.74 13.01
C VAL A 181 -15.50 7.07 14.31
N GLU A 182 -16.23 7.03 15.43
CA GLU A 182 -15.71 7.34 16.77
C GLU A 182 -14.93 6.17 17.42
N ASP A 183 -15.13 4.94 16.95
CA ASP A 183 -14.46 3.74 17.47
C ASP A 183 -13.06 3.55 16.86
N ASN A 184 -12.04 3.94 17.63
CA ASN A 184 -10.64 4.14 17.22
C ASN A 184 -9.78 2.86 17.08
N ASN A 185 -10.36 1.73 16.66
CA ASN A 185 -9.61 0.49 16.43
C ASN A 185 -9.34 0.20 14.94
N ASP A 186 -9.35 1.24 14.12
CA ASP A 186 -9.00 1.16 12.70
C ASP A 186 -7.52 0.86 12.53
N LEU A 187 -7.23 -0.24 11.84
CA LEU A 187 -5.88 -0.65 11.52
C LEU A 187 -5.23 0.38 10.57
N TRP A 188 -4.09 0.92 10.96
CA TRP A 188 -3.23 1.78 10.14
C TRP A 188 -2.31 0.95 9.26
N ILE A 189 -1.72 1.58 8.24
CA ILE A 189 -1.06 0.86 7.14
C ILE A 189 0.43 1.21 7.07
N ASP A 190 1.29 0.19 7.10
CA ASP A 190 2.69 0.31 6.68
C ASP A 190 2.84 -0.11 5.20
N PHE A 191 3.56 0.69 4.42
CA PHE A 191 3.88 0.38 3.02
C PHE A 191 5.22 -0.31 2.90
N ALA A 192 5.23 -1.61 3.23
CA ALA A 192 6.43 -2.43 3.24
C ALA A 192 7.11 -2.58 1.88
N GLY A 193 6.45 -2.20 0.79
CA GLY A 193 7.02 -2.19 -0.55
C GLY A 193 8.01 -1.07 -0.82
N ASP A 194 8.00 -0.02 0.00
CA ASP A 194 8.89 1.13 -0.12
C ASP A 194 9.88 1.18 1.05
N GLU A 195 11.03 1.77 0.79
CA GLU A 195 12.16 1.94 1.68
C GLU A 195 12.53 3.41 1.74
N TYR A 196 12.70 3.94 2.96
CA TYR A 196 13.08 5.33 3.18
C TYR A 196 14.33 5.44 4.06
N ALA A 197 15.33 6.19 3.57
CA ALA A 197 16.52 6.59 4.32
C ALA A 197 16.38 8.06 4.74
N PRO A 198 16.08 8.36 6.02
CA PRO A 198 15.76 9.72 6.46
C PRO A 198 16.94 10.70 6.33
N ASP A 199 18.16 10.19 6.50
CA ASP A 199 19.39 10.99 6.48
C ASP A 199 20.13 10.92 5.12
N ALA A 200 19.53 10.28 4.11
CA ALA A 200 20.14 10.05 2.78
C ALA A 200 21.55 9.41 2.85
N ASP A 201 21.79 8.59 3.86
CA ASP A 201 23.06 7.90 4.13
C ASP A 201 23.08 6.45 3.57
N GLY A 202 22.04 6.08 2.80
CA GLY A 202 21.83 4.73 2.30
C GLY A 202 21.27 3.74 3.33
N VAL A 203 21.00 4.17 4.57
CA VAL A 203 20.40 3.33 5.62
C VAL A 203 18.88 3.46 5.58
N PHE A 204 18.25 2.53 4.87
CA PHE A 204 16.80 2.47 4.71
C PHE A 204 16.09 1.92 5.97
N SER A 205 16.07 2.71 7.04
CA SER A 205 15.51 2.33 8.34
C SER A 205 14.01 2.58 8.49
N CYS A 206 13.36 3.19 7.49
CA CYS A 206 11.96 3.60 7.56
C CYS A 206 11.13 3.08 6.37
N ALA A 207 9.82 3.06 6.54
CA ALA A 207 8.83 2.82 5.49
C ALA A 207 7.71 3.87 5.56
N PRO A 208 7.06 4.20 4.44
CA PRO A 208 5.92 5.11 4.46
C PRO A 208 4.73 4.49 5.19
N VAL A 209 3.89 5.34 5.77
CA VAL A 209 2.68 4.93 6.47
C VAL A 209 1.51 5.86 6.16
N PHE A 210 0.30 5.31 6.17
CA PHE A 210 -0.93 6.08 6.35
C PHE A 210 -1.58 5.72 7.68
N ARG A 211 -1.96 6.72 8.45
CA ARG A 211 -2.72 6.55 9.69
C ARG A 211 -3.87 7.54 9.72
N PHE A 212 -4.95 7.18 10.41
CA PHE A 212 -6.08 8.08 10.61
C PHE A 212 -6.18 8.42 12.08
N ARG A 213 -6.03 9.71 12.41
CA ARG A 213 -6.00 10.20 13.79
C ARG A 213 -6.70 11.54 13.85
N LYS A 214 -7.53 11.75 14.89
CA LYS A 214 -8.24 13.02 15.12
C LYS A 214 -9.00 13.51 13.87
N LYS A 215 -9.71 12.60 13.19
CA LYS A 215 -10.47 12.86 11.96
C LYS A 215 -9.63 13.30 10.76
N GLN A 216 -8.33 13.02 10.77
CA GLN A 216 -7.40 13.39 9.70
C GLN A 216 -6.61 12.17 9.21
N LEU A 217 -6.53 12.02 7.88
CA LEU A 217 -5.61 11.08 7.24
C LEU A 217 -4.21 11.69 7.24
N GLU A 218 -3.24 10.98 7.79
CA GLU A 218 -1.87 11.43 7.91
C GLU A 218 -0.93 10.54 7.08
N PHE A 219 -0.03 11.16 6.31
CA PHE A 219 1.09 10.49 5.62
C PHE A 219 2.41 10.82 6.32
N ASP A 220 3.21 9.79 6.61
CA ASP A 220 4.49 9.94 7.30
C ASP A 220 5.44 8.76 6.99
N PHE A 221 6.64 8.75 7.59
CA PHE A 221 7.54 7.61 7.61
C PHE A 221 7.72 7.06 9.02
N ARG A 222 7.85 5.75 9.16
CA ARG A 222 8.04 5.06 10.45
C ARG A 222 9.19 4.07 10.37
N ARG A 223 9.92 3.90 11.47
CA ARG A 223 11.02 2.93 11.57
C ARG A 223 10.52 1.50 11.32
N THR A 224 11.21 0.76 10.45
CA THR A 224 10.80 -0.58 10.00
C THR A 224 10.91 -1.66 11.05
N ASN A 225 11.63 -1.41 12.15
CA ASN A 225 11.86 -2.36 13.24
C ASN A 225 10.85 -2.24 14.40
N ILE A 226 9.87 -1.35 14.29
CA ILE A 226 8.90 -1.12 15.37
C ILE A 226 7.59 -1.83 15.02
N ALA A 227 7.27 -2.88 15.78
CA ALA A 227 5.95 -3.48 15.80
C ALA A 227 4.96 -2.58 16.55
N ALA A 228 3.72 -2.47 16.09
CA ALA A 228 2.66 -1.82 16.86
C ALA A 228 1.31 -2.44 16.62
N VAL A 229 0.50 -2.47 17.67
CA VAL A 229 -0.84 -3.07 17.68
C VAL A 229 -1.77 -2.41 16.65
N SER A 230 -1.60 -1.11 16.38
CA SER A 230 -2.46 -0.36 15.47
C SER A 230 -2.01 -0.39 14.01
N TYR A 231 -0.95 -1.13 13.65
CA TYR A 231 -0.39 -1.12 12.28
C TYR A 231 -0.35 -2.51 11.67
N GLY A 232 -0.50 -2.57 10.34
CA GLY A 232 -0.22 -3.76 9.56
C GLY A 232 0.39 -3.42 8.20
N SER A 233 1.31 -4.26 7.74
CA SER A 233 1.97 -4.07 6.45
C SER A 233 1.10 -4.49 5.28
N ALA A 234 0.89 -3.59 4.31
CA ALA A 234 0.15 -3.88 3.09
C ALA A 234 0.97 -4.71 2.08
N SER A 235 0.31 -5.64 1.40
CA SER A 235 0.95 -6.55 0.43
C SER A 235 0.01 -6.91 -0.72
N ALA A 236 0.60 -7.42 -1.80
CA ALA A 236 -0.07 -7.86 -3.01
C ALA A 236 0.48 -9.18 -3.53
N PHE A 237 -0.28 -9.86 -4.39
CA PHE A 237 0.09 -11.19 -4.89
C PHE A 237 0.24 -11.23 -6.42
N THR A 238 1.30 -11.86 -6.92
CA THR A 238 1.72 -11.83 -8.34
C THR A 238 1.19 -13.02 -9.17
N GLN A 239 -0.04 -13.48 -8.96
CA GLN A 239 -0.60 -14.69 -9.62
C GLN A 239 -0.14 -14.88 -11.07
#